data_AF-A0A1G2MCE9-F1
#
_entry.id   AF-A0A1G2MCE9-F1
#
_cell.length_a   1.000
_cell.length_b   1.000
_cell.length_c   1.000
_cell.angle_alpha   90.00
_cell.angle_beta   90.00
_cell.angle_gamma   90.00
#
_symmetry.space_group_name_H-M   'P 1'
#
loop_
_entity.id
_entity.type
_entity.pdbx_description
1 polymer ?
#
loop_
_entity_poly.entity_id
_entity_poly.type
_entity_poly.pdbx_seq_one_letter_code
_entity_poly.pdbx_strand_id
1 'polypeptide(L)'
;MNQTPKHSFLSSCRRFLATSFLLTFSLSFVTALAFSFLPTDVFAYDPRCKTDFNYSQSHQAECLVVANEDCSDGKLCNPIKFPNLTAFFLEIVNTVVQYGALLIVFFIVFAGFKFVTAQGNSEKVSEARKMLTWVIVGAFVLLGVYVIRAAICGTIGQLGITNVCEEAK
;
A
#
# COMPACT_ATOMS: atom_id res chain seq x y z
N MET A 1 4.67 -5.11 61.51
CA MET A 1 3.68 -4.43 60.64
C MET A 1 4.44 -3.33 59.89
N ASN A 2 4.44 -3.13 58.59
CA ASN A 2 3.86 -3.78 57.42
C ASN A 2 4.63 -3.13 56.24
N GLN A 3 5.51 -3.85 55.53
CA GLN A 3 6.23 -3.30 54.38
C GLN A 3 5.30 -3.32 53.16
N THR A 4 4.86 -2.14 52.71
CA THR A 4 4.00 -2.01 51.52
C THR A 4 4.77 -2.29 50.21
N PRO A 5 4.15 -2.95 49.22
CA PRO A 5 4.79 -3.45 48.00
C PRO A 5 5.03 -2.33 46.96
N LYS A 6 6.01 -1.46 47.18
CA LYS A 6 6.29 -0.32 46.27
C LYS A 6 6.92 -0.71 44.91
N HIS A 7 7.54 -1.89 44.81
CA HIS A 7 8.30 -2.30 43.62
C HIS A 7 7.46 -2.99 42.52
N SER A 8 6.31 -3.58 42.87
CA SER A 8 5.39 -4.21 41.91
C SER A 8 4.70 -3.18 41.00
N PHE A 9 4.27 -2.06 41.60
CA PHE A 9 3.47 -1.03 40.95
C PHE A 9 4.23 -0.25 39.86
N LEU A 10 5.54 -0.02 40.06
CA LEU A 10 6.41 0.67 39.10
C LEU A 10 6.59 -0.12 37.79
N SER A 11 6.61 -1.46 37.86
CA SER A 11 6.74 -2.31 36.66
C SER A 11 5.45 -2.35 35.83
N SER A 12 4.29 -2.35 36.51
CA SER A 12 2.98 -2.33 35.85
C SER A 12 2.67 -0.94 35.28
N CYS A 13 3.05 0.13 35.99
CA CYS A 13 2.96 1.51 35.50
C CYS A 13 3.85 1.75 34.27
N ARG A 14 5.09 1.22 34.24
CA ARG A 14 5.98 1.28 33.08
C ARG A 14 5.46 0.48 31.88
N ARG A 15 4.79 -0.66 32.13
CA ARG A 15 4.17 -1.48 31.08
C ARG A 15 2.89 -0.83 30.52
N PHE A 16 2.07 -0.18 31.34
CA PHE A 16 0.86 0.52 30.90
C PHE A 16 1.14 1.84 30.17
N LEU A 17 2.15 2.61 30.64
CA LEU A 17 2.58 3.83 29.97
C LEU A 17 3.18 3.51 28.59
N ALA A 18 3.94 2.43 28.47
CA ALA A 18 4.51 1.99 27.19
C ALA A 18 3.43 1.52 26.20
N THR A 19 2.39 0.80 26.64
CA THR A 19 1.34 0.32 25.74
C THR A 19 0.43 1.45 25.25
N SER A 20 0.12 2.45 26.08
CA SER A 20 -0.67 3.63 25.63
C SER A 20 0.10 4.53 24.68
N PHE A 21 1.40 4.74 24.89
CA PHE A 21 2.24 5.53 23.97
C PHE A 21 2.39 4.84 22.61
N LEU A 22 2.51 3.51 22.59
CA LEU A 22 2.60 2.73 21.36
C LEU A 22 1.27 2.69 20.59
N LEU A 23 0.12 2.63 21.28
CA LEU A 23 -1.19 2.67 20.63
C LEU A 23 -1.54 4.05 20.08
N THR A 24 -1.13 5.13 20.75
CA THR A 24 -1.36 6.51 20.28
C THR A 24 -0.41 6.89 19.15
N PHE A 25 0.85 6.46 19.22
CA PHE A 25 1.81 6.64 18.14
C PHE A 25 1.43 5.82 16.90
N SER A 26 0.95 4.58 17.06
CA SER A 26 0.48 3.77 15.93
C SER A 26 -0.77 4.35 15.28
N LEU A 27 -1.75 4.83 16.07
CA LEU A 27 -2.96 5.43 15.51
C LEU A 27 -2.69 6.77 14.83
N SER A 28 -1.78 7.58 15.37
CA SER A 28 -1.37 8.86 14.76
C SER A 28 -0.54 8.65 13.50
N PHE A 29 0.32 7.63 13.47
CA PHE A 29 1.13 7.30 12.30
C PHE A 29 0.29 6.64 11.20
N VAL A 30 -0.65 5.76 11.55
CA VAL A 30 -1.59 5.16 10.59
C VAL A 30 -2.55 6.21 10.02
N THR A 31 -3.00 7.18 10.82
CA THR A 31 -3.85 8.28 10.32
C THR A 31 -3.05 9.31 9.52
N ALA A 32 -1.82 9.66 9.91
CA ALA A 32 -0.94 10.53 9.13
C ALA A 32 -0.48 9.88 7.82
N LEU A 33 -0.19 8.58 7.81
CA LEU A 33 0.09 7.82 6.59
C LEU A 33 -1.17 7.68 5.74
N ALA A 34 -2.33 7.38 6.32
CA ALA A 34 -3.58 7.38 5.57
C ALA A 34 -3.87 8.75 4.93
N PHE A 35 -3.54 9.85 5.60
CA PHE A 35 -3.72 11.21 5.08
C PHE A 35 -2.65 11.63 4.05
N SER A 36 -1.46 11.03 4.11
CA SER A 36 -0.38 11.23 3.12
C SER A 36 -0.50 10.32 1.90
N PHE A 37 -1.21 9.20 2.05
CA PHE A 37 -1.61 8.28 0.99
C PHE A 37 -3.06 8.54 0.52
N LEU A 38 -3.74 9.54 1.07
CA LEU A 38 -4.82 10.16 0.32
C LEU A 38 -4.15 10.81 -0.89
N PRO A 39 -4.59 10.49 -2.11
CA PRO A 39 -4.11 11.17 -3.30
C PRO A 39 -4.24 12.70 -3.11
N THR A 40 -3.11 13.41 -3.01
CA THR A 40 -3.12 14.88 -3.10
C THR A 40 -3.52 15.35 -4.51
N ASP A 41 -3.60 14.41 -5.44
CA ASP A 41 -4.23 14.46 -6.75
C ASP A 41 -5.78 14.59 -6.71
N VAL A 42 -6.45 14.51 -5.54
CA VAL A 42 -7.90 14.86 -5.46
C VAL A 42 -8.17 16.38 -5.48
N PHE A 43 -7.18 17.22 -5.19
CA PHE A 43 -7.36 18.69 -5.20
C PHE A 43 -6.84 19.41 -6.46
N ALA A 44 -6.26 18.68 -7.42
CA ALA A 44 -5.99 19.19 -8.76
C ALA A 44 -7.07 18.70 -9.75
N TYR A 45 -8.34 19.06 -9.51
CA TYR A 45 -9.36 18.91 -10.53
C TYR A 45 -9.12 19.95 -11.63
N ASP A 46 -8.38 19.57 -12.68
CA ASP A 46 -8.26 20.39 -13.89
C ASP A 46 -9.60 20.37 -14.66
N PRO A 47 -10.27 21.52 -14.89
CA PRO A 47 -11.54 21.58 -15.61
C PRO A 47 -11.42 21.11 -17.08
N ARG A 48 -10.21 21.05 -17.64
CA ARG A 48 -9.95 20.57 -19.02
C ARG A 48 -10.26 19.10 -19.20
N CYS A 49 -10.27 18.32 -18.12
CA CYS A 49 -10.51 16.88 -18.21
C CYS A 49 -11.97 16.49 -18.45
N LYS A 50 -12.91 17.44 -18.35
CA LYS A 50 -14.31 17.23 -18.75
C LYS A 50 -14.61 17.76 -20.14
N THR A 51 -13.77 18.65 -20.69
CA THR A 51 -14.06 19.38 -21.93
C THR A 51 -13.29 18.85 -23.14
N ASP A 52 -12.16 18.17 -22.93
CA ASP A 52 -11.24 17.74 -24.00
C ASP A 52 -10.96 16.23 -23.97
N PHE A 53 -11.62 15.47 -24.85
CA PHE A 53 -11.44 14.02 -24.98
C PHE A 53 -9.99 13.59 -25.28
N ASN A 54 -9.29 14.36 -26.13
CA ASN A 54 -7.89 14.09 -26.48
C ASN A 54 -6.93 14.30 -25.30
N TYR A 55 -7.30 15.17 -24.33
CA TYR A 55 -6.49 15.44 -23.14
C TYR A 55 -6.72 14.37 -22.06
N SER A 56 -7.97 13.93 -21.89
CA SER A 56 -8.35 12.81 -21.03
C SER A 56 -7.67 11.49 -21.43
N GLN A 57 -7.44 11.28 -22.73
CA GLN A 57 -6.78 10.07 -23.22
C GLN A 57 -5.28 10.04 -22.91
N SER A 58 -4.61 11.19 -22.81
CA SER A 58 -3.18 11.29 -22.50
C SER A 58 -2.87 11.39 -20.99
N HIS A 59 -3.85 11.73 -20.15
CA HIS A 59 -3.67 11.95 -18.70
C HIS A 59 -4.63 11.09 -17.85
N GLN A 60 -4.65 9.78 -18.10
CA GLN A 60 -5.56 8.83 -17.44
C GLN A 60 -5.33 8.65 -15.93
N ALA A 61 -4.17 9.03 -15.40
CA ALA A 61 -3.85 8.88 -13.97
C ALA A 61 -4.39 10.02 -13.08
N GLU A 62 -4.66 11.21 -13.64
CA GLU A 62 -5.10 12.39 -12.86
C GLU A 62 -6.62 12.65 -12.99
N CYS A 63 -7.28 12.02 -13.96
CA CYS A 63 -8.70 12.19 -14.16
C CYS A 63 -9.46 10.99 -13.59
N LEU A 64 -10.18 11.20 -12.48
CA LEU A 64 -11.16 10.25 -11.95
C LEU A 64 -12.30 10.09 -12.95
N VAL A 65 -12.11 9.24 -13.96
CA VAL A 65 -13.06 9.05 -15.06
C VAL A 65 -14.35 8.44 -14.51
N VAL A 66 -15.41 9.24 -14.45
CA VAL A 66 -16.78 8.76 -14.27
C VAL A 66 -17.21 8.11 -15.59
N ALA A 67 -17.33 6.78 -15.55
CA ALA A 67 -18.16 5.88 -16.37
C ALA A 67 -18.32 6.18 -17.87
N ASN A 68 -17.76 5.28 -18.70
CA ASN A 68 -18.30 4.81 -19.99
C ASN A 68 -18.95 5.88 -20.88
N GLU A 69 -18.15 6.75 -21.50
CA GLU A 69 -18.52 7.25 -22.83
C GLU A 69 -18.08 6.22 -23.86
N ASP A 70 -18.93 5.24 -24.12
CA ASP A 70 -19.00 4.52 -25.41
C ASP A 70 -20.29 3.69 -25.47
N CYS A 71 -21.41 4.33 -25.15
CA CYS A 71 -22.73 3.83 -25.47
C CYS A 71 -23.27 4.66 -26.63
N SER A 72 -22.75 4.44 -27.84
CA SER A 72 -23.47 4.91 -29.03
C SER A 72 -24.80 4.17 -29.12
N ASP A 73 -25.88 4.90 -29.36
CA ASP A 73 -27.26 4.38 -29.45
C ASP A 73 -27.33 3.12 -30.32
N GLY A 74 -27.67 1.99 -29.70
CA GLY A 74 -27.85 0.70 -30.37
C GLY A 74 -26.77 -0.37 -30.12
N LYS A 75 -25.72 -0.09 -29.32
CA LYS A 75 -24.77 -1.12 -28.86
C LYS A 75 -24.96 -1.46 -27.38
N LEU A 76 -24.71 -2.72 -27.03
CA LEU A 76 -24.68 -3.16 -25.63
C LEU A 76 -23.52 -2.47 -24.91
N CYS A 77 -23.87 -1.56 -24.01
CA CYS A 77 -22.94 -0.93 -23.09
C CYS A 77 -22.24 -1.98 -22.22
N ASN A 78 -20.93 -1.86 -22.09
CA ASN A 78 -20.18 -2.66 -21.14
C ASN A 78 -20.49 -2.21 -19.71
N PRO A 79 -21.18 -3.01 -18.88
CA PRO A 79 -21.57 -2.61 -17.53
C PRO A 79 -20.38 -2.60 -16.55
N ILE A 80 -19.23 -3.14 -16.97
CA ILE A 80 -17.96 -3.00 -16.24
C ILE A 80 -17.19 -1.81 -16.80
N LYS A 81 -16.60 -1.00 -15.92
CA LYS A 81 -15.87 0.24 -16.27
C LYS A 81 -14.51 -0.02 -16.95
N PHE A 82 -14.29 -1.21 -17.51
CA PHE A 82 -13.01 -1.65 -18.04
C PHE A 82 -13.17 -2.12 -19.49
N PRO A 83 -12.40 -1.56 -20.44
CA PRO A 83 -12.56 -1.87 -21.86
C PRO A 83 -12.13 -3.30 -22.22
N ASN A 84 -11.23 -3.91 -21.44
CA ASN A 84 -10.70 -5.26 -21.65
C ASN A 84 -10.36 -5.94 -20.31
N LEU A 85 -10.34 -7.27 -20.28
CA LEU A 85 -9.90 -8.04 -19.11
C LEU A 85 -8.47 -7.66 -18.67
N THR A 86 -7.58 -7.38 -19.62
CA THR A 86 -6.19 -6.97 -19.34
C THR A 86 -6.14 -5.66 -18.55
N ALA A 87 -6.95 -4.68 -18.91
CA ALA A 87 -7.01 -3.39 -18.20
C ALA A 87 -7.53 -3.57 -16.76
N PHE A 88 -8.51 -4.46 -16.57
CA PHE A 88 -9.00 -4.82 -15.24
C PHE A 88 -7.92 -5.46 -14.36
N PHE A 89 -7.14 -6.41 -14.90
CA PHE A 89 -6.04 -7.02 -14.15
C PHE A 89 -4.91 -6.04 -13.82
N LEU A 90 -4.57 -5.13 -14.75
CA LEU A 90 -3.55 -4.10 -14.53
C LEU A 90 -3.94 -3.16 -13.38
N GLU A 91 -5.20 -2.73 -13.34
CA GLU A 91 -5.73 -1.86 -12.29
C GLU A 91 -5.68 -2.53 -10.90
N ILE A 92 -6.06 -3.81 -10.83
CA ILE A 92 -5.97 -4.60 -9.59
C ILE A 92 -4.51 -4.71 -9.14
N VAL A 93 -3.61 -5.05 -10.05
CA VAL A 93 -2.18 -5.19 -9.71
C VAL A 93 -1.60 -3.86 -9.22
N ASN A 94 -1.94 -2.74 -9.86
CA ASN A 94 -1.49 -1.41 -9.44
C ASN A 94 -1.97 -1.08 -8.02
N THR A 95 -3.28 -1.28 -7.78
CA THR A 95 -3.91 -1.10 -6.47
C THR A 95 -3.22 -1.96 -5.40
N VAL A 96 -2.99 -3.25 -5.69
CA VAL A 96 -2.36 -4.18 -4.74
C VAL A 96 -0.92 -3.78 -4.42
N VAL A 97 -0.15 -3.29 -5.39
CA VAL A 97 1.23 -2.84 -5.15
C VAL A 97 1.26 -1.59 -4.26
N GLN A 98 0.37 -0.62 -4.49
CA GLN A 98 0.26 0.60 -3.69
C GLN A 98 -0.06 0.30 -2.22
N TYR A 99 -1.10 -0.51 -1.96
CA TYR A 99 -1.46 -0.90 -0.59
C TYR A 99 -0.49 -1.93 0.01
N GLY A 100 0.11 -2.78 -0.82
CA GLY A 100 1.05 -3.81 -0.40
C GLY A 100 2.28 -3.24 0.28
N ALA A 101 2.85 -2.15 -0.24
CA ALA A 101 4.02 -1.50 0.35
C ALA A 101 3.73 -0.99 1.77
N LEU A 102 2.59 -0.32 1.97
CA LEU A 102 2.16 0.18 3.28
C LEU A 102 1.95 -0.98 4.29
N LEU A 103 1.31 -2.05 3.84
CA LEU A 103 1.01 -3.23 4.65
C LEU A 103 2.28 -3.97 5.10
N ILE A 104 3.32 -4.03 4.27
CA ILE A 104 4.62 -4.60 4.66
C ILE A 104 5.26 -3.81 5.79
N VAL A 105 5.29 -2.48 5.69
CA VAL A 105 5.88 -1.62 6.73
C VAL A 105 5.18 -1.86 8.08
N PHE A 106 3.85 -1.96 8.06
CA PHE A 106 3.07 -2.30 9.24
C PHE A 106 3.48 -3.64 9.88
N PHE A 107 3.62 -4.69 9.06
CA PHE A 107 4.03 -6.01 9.57
C PHE A 107 5.47 -6.05 10.09
N ILE A 108 6.39 -5.27 9.54
CA ILE A 108 7.77 -5.15 10.06
C ILE A 108 7.75 -4.60 11.48
N VAL A 109 6.99 -3.52 11.72
CA VAL A 109 6.86 -2.92 13.06
C VAL A 109 6.22 -3.90 14.04
N PHE A 110 5.15 -4.58 13.61
CA PHE A 110 4.47 -5.58 14.43
C PHE A 110 5.38 -6.76 14.81
N ALA A 111 6.17 -7.27 13.86
CA ALA A 111 7.14 -8.33 14.12
C ALA A 111 8.25 -7.88 15.08
N GLY A 112 8.74 -6.65 14.93
CA GLY A 112 9.71 -6.05 15.84
C GLY A 112 9.20 -5.97 17.27
N PHE A 113 7.96 -5.53 17.47
CA PHE A 113 7.34 -5.50 18.79
C PHE A 113 7.20 -6.89 19.42
N LYS A 114 6.86 -7.91 18.61
CA LYS A 114 6.79 -9.30 19.11
C LYS A 114 8.16 -9.81 19.58
N PHE A 115 9.24 -9.36 18.93
CA PHE A 115 10.61 -9.70 19.32
C PHE A 115 11.00 -9.08 20.68
N VAL A 116 10.66 -7.80 20.89
CA VAL A 116 10.93 -7.08 22.14
C VAL A 116 10.11 -7.65 23.31
N THR A 117 8.86 -8.02 23.06
CA THR A 117 7.96 -8.57 24.09
C THR A 117 8.24 -10.02 24.46
N ALA A 118 9.02 -10.77 23.66
CA ALA A 118 9.33 -12.17 23.92
C ALA A 118 10.22 -12.38 25.16
N GLN A 119 10.99 -11.37 25.61
CA GLN A 119 11.77 -11.36 26.87
C GLN A 119 12.57 -12.65 27.16
N GLY A 120 13.04 -13.37 26.13
CA GLY A 120 13.81 -14.60 26.28
C GLY A 120 13.00 -15.90 26.32
N ASN A 121 11.67 -15.87 26.16
CA ASN A 121 10.88 -17.09 25.94
C ASN A 121 11.14 -17.61 24.52
N SER A 122 11.74 -18.80 24.42
CA SER A 122 12.14 -19.45 23.16
C SER A 122 10.97 -19.66 22.19
N GLU A 123 9.77 -19.92 22.70
CA GLU A 123 8.57 -20.15 21.91
C GLU A 123 8.13 -18.85 21.20
N LYS A 124 8.08 -17.73 21.94
CA LYS A 124 7.68 -16.43 21.41
C LYS A 124 8.70 -15.85 20.42
N VAL A 125 10.00 -16.10 20.65
CA VAL A 125 11.06 -15.72 19.72
C VAL A 125 10.96 -16.52 18.42
N SER A 126 10.67 -17.82 18.51
CA SER A 126 10.45 -18.68 17.33
C SER A 126 9.28 -18.18 16.48
N GLU A 127 8.18 -17.81 17.12
CA GLU A 127 7.00 -17.27 16.45
C GLU A 127 7.27 -15.90 15.79
N ALA A 128 8.00 -15.01 16.48
CA ALA A 128 8.42 -13.71 15.91
C ALA A 128 9.30 -13.89 14.66
N ARG A 129 10.24 -14.84 14.69
CA ARG A 129 11.11 -15.15 13.54
C ARG A 129 10.30 -15.67 12.36
N LYS A 130 9.34 -16.58 12.59
CA LYS A 130 8.47 -17.10 11.52
C LYS A 130 7.71 -15.97 10.84
N MET A 131 7.12 -15.05 11.61
CA MET A 131 6.42 -13.89 11.03
C MET A 131 7.38 -13.01 10.22
N LEU A 132 8.58 -12.74 10.74
CA LEU A 132 9.57 -11.93 10.04
C LEU A 132 10.00 -12.57 8.70
N THR A 133 10.14 -13.90 8.64
CA THR A 133 10.39 -14.62 7.38
C THR A 133 9.26 -14.42 6.38
N TRP A 134 8.00 -14.52 6.79
CA TRP A 134 6.84 -14.28 5.92
C TRP A 134 6.80 -12.84 5.38
N VAL A 135 7.15 -11.87 6.22
CA VAL A 135 7.24 -10.46 5.82
C VAL A 135 8.33 -10.24 4.79
N ILE A 136 9.50 -10.85 4.97
CA ILE A 136 10.60 -10.79 4.01
C ILE A 136 10.17 -11.39 2.66
N VAL A 137 9.50 -12.54 2.67
CA VAL A 137 8.98 -13.16 1.44
C VAL A 137 8.00 -12.21 0.74
N GLY A 138 7.08 -11.59 1.48
CA GLY A 138 6.17 -10.58 0.93
C GLY A 138 6.91 -9.38 0.31
N ALA A 139 8.00 -8.92 0.93
CA ALA A 139 8.82 -7.83 0.42
C ALA A 139 9.54 -8.20 -0.88
N PHE A 140 10.07 -9.41 -0.97
CA PHE A 140 10.67 -9.93 -2.20
C PHE A 140 9.66 -10.05 -3.34
N VAL A 141 8.42 -10.41 -3.05
CA VAL A 141 7.36 -10.46 -4.07
C VAL A 141 7.09 -9.07 -4.63
N LEU A 142 6.97 -8.04 -3.80
CA LEU A 142 6.80 -6.66 -4.28
C LEU A 142 7.99 -6.21 -5.13
N LEU A 143 9.22 -6.47 -4.69
CA LEU A 143 10.41 -6.18 -5.48
C LEU A 143 10.41 -6.94 -6.82
N GLY A 144 9.95 -8.19 -6.83
CA GLY A 144 9.82 -9.00 -8.04
C GLY A 144 8.89 -8.37 -9.08
N VAL A 145 7.79 -7.73 -8.66
CA VAL A 145 6.88 -7.02 -9.57
C VAL A 145 7.59 -5.87 -10.29
N TYR A 146 8.40 -5.08 -9.58
CA TYR A 146 9.18 -3.99 -10.19
C TYR A 146 10.20 -4.53 -11.19
N VAL A 147 10.90 -5.62 -10.85
CA VAL A 147 11.89 -6.25 -11.74
C VAL A 147 11.23 -6.76 -13.02
N ILE A 148 10.07 -7.41 -12.92
CA ILE A 148 9.34 -7.93 -14.08
C ILE A 148 8.85 -6.78 -14.96
N ARG A 149 8.30 -5.69 -14.37
CA ARG A 149 7.92 -4.49 -15.13
C ARG A 149 9.11 -3.91 -15.91
N ALA A 150 10.25 -3.76 -15.24
CA ALA A 150 11.47 -3.26 -15.87
C ALA A 150 11.96 -4.18 -17.00
N ALA A 151 11.89 -5.50 -16.83
CA ALA A 151 12.29 -6.47 -17.84
C ALA A 151 11.41 -6.38 -19.10
N ILE A 152 10.08 -6.31 -18.92
CA ILE A 152 9.12 -6.14 -20.02
C ILE A 152 9.42 -4.82 -20.76
N CYS A 153 9.65 -3.76 -20.01
CA CYS A 153 9.98 -2.46 -20.58
C CYS A 153 11.29 -2.43 -21.37
N GLY A 154 12.31 -3.14 -20.90
CA GLY A 154 13.57 -3.31 -21.64
C GLY A 154 13.36 -3.99 -22.98
N THR A 155 12.48 -4.98 -23.07
CA THR A 155 12.17 -5.67 -24.34
C THR A 155 11.31 -4.82 -25.27
N ILE A 156 10.28 -4.15 -24.75
CA ILE A 156 9.39 -3.31 -25.58
C ILE A 156 10.11 -2.06 -26.10
N GLY A 157 11.01 -1.47 -25.31
CA GLY A 157 11.82 -0.32 -25.75
C GLY A 157 12.72 -0.63 -26.95
N GLN A 158 13.22 -1.88 -27.07
CA GLN A 158 13.98 -2.30 -28.25
C GLN A 158 13.12 -2.40 -29.52
N LEU A 159 11.79 -2.47 -29.37
CA LEU A 159 10.83 -2.51 -30.47
C LEU A 159 10.31 -1.12 -30.87
N GLY A 160 10.82 -0.04 -30.25
CA GLY A 160 10.48 1.34 -30.60
C GLY A 160 9.15 1.86 -30.01
N ILE A 161 8.55 1.13 -29.07
CA ILE A 161 7.32 1.51 -28.37
C ILE A 161 7.71 1.96 -26.95
N THR A 162 7.96 3.27 -26.75
CA THR A 162 8.53 3.79 -25.48
C THR A 162 7.48 4.27 -24.47
N ASN A 163 6.25 4.50 -24.91
CA ASN A 163 5.16 5.14 -24.17
C ASN A 163 4.47 4.29 -23.09
N VAL A 164 4.90 3.03 -22.90
CA VAL A 164 4.32 2.12 -21.88
C VAL A 164 5.17 1.97 -20.61
N CYS A 165 6.34 2.62 -20.57
CA CYS A 165 7.37 2.39 -19.56
C CYS A 165 7.83 3.64 -18.81
N GLU A 166 7.25 4.79 -19.12
CA GLU A 166 7.56 6.11 -18.55
C GLU A 166 7.18 6.21 -17.05
N GLU A 167 6.38 5.27 -16.52
CA GLU A 167 5.82 5.28 -15.16
C GLU A 167 6.77 4.76 -14.07
N ALA A 168 8.02 4.45 -14.40
CA ALA A 168 8.96 3.79 -13.48
C ALA A 168 9.92 4.74 -12.75
N LYS A 169 9.55 6.02 -12.56
CA LYS A 169 10.41 6.99 -11.87
C LYS A 169 9.69 7.75 -10.76
#